data_AF-A0AAP8U6V1-F1
#
_entry.id   AF-A0AAP8U6V1-F1
#
_cell.length_a   1.000
_cell.length_b   1.000
_cell.length_c   1.000
_cell.angle_alpha   90.00
_cell.angle_beta   90.00
_cell.angle_gamma   90.00
#
_symmetry.space_group_name_H-M   'P 1'
#
loop_
_entity.id
_entity.type
_entity.pdbx_description
1 polymer ?
#
loop_
_entity_poly.entity_id
_entity_poly.type
_entity_poly.pdbx_seq_one_letter_code
_entity_poly.pdbx_strand_id
1 'polypeptide(L)' 'MWIVHQRMAELWFINKTRELTDSELTEMSHCLRANAQRAWEIAKLKNLSLIASMTNDADWQHELCSRIEKIEG' A
#
# COMPACT_ATOMS: atom_id res chain seq x y z
N MET A 1 5.07 3.79 -5.83
CA MET A 1 3.75 3.16 -6.09
C MET A 1 2.92 3.73 -7.23
N TRP A 2 3.18 4.97 -7.67
CA TRP A 2 2.34 5.68 -8.63
C TRP A 2 1.87 4.85 -9.84
N ILE A 3 2.77 4.08 -10.46
CA ILE A 3 2.46 3.26 -11.65
C ILE A 3 1.34 2.25 -11.40
N VAL A 4 1.31 1.59 -10.23
CA VAL A 4 0.27 0.61 -9.91
C VAL A 4 -1.07 1.31 -9.66
N HIS A 5 -1.06 2.44 -8.95
CA HIS A 5 -2.27 3.22 -8.71
C HIS A 5 -2.85 3.79 -10.01
N GLN A 6 -1.98 4.27 -10.90
CA GLN A 6 -2.37 4.68 -12.25
C GLN A 6 -3.00 3.52 -13.01
N ARG A 7 -2.38 2.34 -13.04
CA ARG A 7 -2.94 1.17 -13.73
C ARG A 7 -4.27 0.71 -13.14
N MET A 8 -4.42 0.74 -11.81
CA MET A 8 -5.71 0.49 -11.15
C MET A 8 -6.78 1.46 -11.62
N ALA A 9 -6.46 2.76 -11.69
CA ALA A 9 -7.41 3.77 -12.16
C ALA A 9 -7.81 3.55 -13.62
N GLU A 10 -6.85 3.26 -14.49
CA GLU A 10 -7.10 2.94 -15.91
C GLU A 10 -8.07 1.74 -16.04
N LEU A 11 -7.74 0.63 -15.37
CA LEU A 11 -8.59 -0.58 -15.39
C LEU A 11 -9.98 -0.30 -14.79
N TRP A 12 -10.07 0.55 -13.76
CA TRP A 12 -11.35 0.96 -13.19
C TRP A 12 -12.20 1.71 -14.22
N PHE A 13 -11.62 2.66 -14.96
CA PHE A 13 -12.34 3.39 -16.01
C PHE A 13 -12.74 2.49 -17.18
N ILE A 14 -11.88 1.55 -17.59
CA ILE A 14 -12.23 0.55 -18.61
C ILE A 14 -13.45 -0.25 -18.14
N ASN A 15 -13.44 -0.73 -16.89
CA ASN A 15 -14.55 -1.50 -16.30
C ASN A 15 -15.87 -0.70 -16.20
N LYS A 16 -15.84 0.63 -16.32
CA LYS A 16 -17.05 1.46 -16.39
C LYS A 16 -17.68 1.52 -17.78
N THR A 17 -16.92 1.19 -18.81
CA THR A 17 -17.37 1.26 -20.21
C THR A 17 -17.68 -0.09 -20.81
N ARG A 18 -17.00 -1.15 -20.33
CA ARG A 18 -17.24 -2.56 -20.68
C ARG A 18 -16.73 -3.47 -19.58
N GLU A 19 -17.09 -4.75 -19.63
CA GLU A 19 -16.46 -5.75 -18.77
C GLU A 19 -14.96 -5.86 -19.06
N LEU A 20 -14.19 -6.15 -18.01
CA LEU A 20 -12.77 -6.45 -18.13
C LEU A 20 -12.58 -7.83 -18.76
N THR A 21 -11.59 -7.93 -19.64
CA THR A 21 -11.08 -9.22 -20.12
C THR A 21 -10.39 -9.98 -18.99
N ASP A 22 -10.20 -11.30 -19.17
CA ASP A 22 -9.48 -12.12 -18.18
C ASP A 22 -8.06 -11.60 -17.89
N SER A 23 -7.38 -11.08 -18.92
CA SER A 23 -6.07 -10.45 -18.77
C SER A 23 -6.14 -9.20 -17.89
N GLU A 24 -7.13 -8.33 -18.14
CA GLU A 24 -7.33 -7.10 -17.36
C GLU A 24 -7.79 -7.38 -15.94
N LEU A 25 -8.60 -8.42 -15.70
CA LEU A 25 -8.94 -8.90 -14.36
C LEU A 25 -7.71 -9.39 -13.61
N THR A 26 -6.84 -10.13 -14.30
CA THR A 26 -5.57 -10.59 -13.74
C THR A 26 -4.66 -9.41 -13.37
N GLU A 27 -4.56 -8.41 -14.25
CA GLU A 27 -3.82 -7.17 -13.96
C GLU A 27 -4.42 -6.39 -12.78
N MET A 28 -5.75 -6.27 -12.72
CA MET A 28 -6.44 -5.62 -11.60
C MET A 28 -6.13 -6.34 -10.28
N SER A 29 -6.17 -7.67 -10.27
CA SER A 29 -5.81 -8.49 -9.11
C SER A 29 -4.35 -8.27 -8.68
N HIS A 30 -3.42 -8.24 -9.63
CA HIS A 30 -2.01 -7.95 -9.35
C HIS A 30 -1.82 -6.56 -8.74
N CYS A 31 -2.49 -5.55 -9.29
CA CYS A 31 -2.39 -4.19 -8.80
C CYS A 31 -2.99 -4.04 -7.39
N LEU A 32 -4.15 -4.64 -7.15
CA LEU A 32 -4.80 -4.67 -5.84
C LEU A 32 -3.92 -5.38 -4.81
N ARG A 33 -3.31 -6.51 -5.16
CA ARG A 33 -2.41 -7.24 -4.27
C ARG A 33 -1.21 -6.38 -3.86
N ALA A 34 -0.57 -5.71 -4.81
CA ALA A 34 0.56 -4.82 -4.52
C ALA A 34 0.14 -3.63 -3.63
N ASN A 35 -1.02 -3.03 -3.92
CA ASN A 35 -1.57 -1.95 -3.09
C ASN A 35 -1.89 -2.43 -1.65
N ALA A 36 -2.55 -3.58 -1.51
CA ALA A 36 -2.93 -4.15 -0.23
C ALA A 36 -1.70 -4.50 0.62
N GLN A 37 -0.68 -5.13 0.02
CA GLN A 37 0.57 -5.45 0.71
C GLN A 37 1.26 -4.20 1.27
N ARG A 38 1.35 -3.14 0.47
CA ARG A 38 1.93 -1.87 0.93
C ARG A 38 1.11 -1.23 2.06
N ALA A 39 -0.20 -1.13 1.86
CA ALA A 39 -1.09 -0.53 2.86
C ALA A 39 -1.03 -1.28 4.20
N TRP A 40 -0.98 -2.62 4.13
CA TRP A 40 -0.86 -3.48 5.30
C TRP A 40 0.46 -3.25 6.05
N GLU A 41 1.60 -3.22 5.35
CA GLU A 41 2.90 -3.02 6.01
C GLU A 41 2.98 -1.63 6.65
N ILE A 42 2.50 -0.58 5.98
CA ILE A 42 2.44 0.77 6.57
C ILE A 42 1.56 0.78 7.83
N ALA A 43 0.36 0.18 7.78
CA ALA A 43 -0.54 0.14 8.93
C ALA A 43 0.07 -0.60 10.11
N LYS A 44 0.73 -1.74 9.86
CA LYS A 44 1.47 -2.50 10.87
C LYS A 44 2.57 -1.65 11.51
N LEU A 45 3.39 -0.98 10.71
CA LEU A 45 4.47 -0.13 11.22
C LEU A 45 3.95 1.07 12.02
N LYS A 46 2.86 1.70 11.59
CA LYS A 46 2.21 2.81 12.32
C LYS A 46 1.70 2.35 13.69
N ASN A 47 1.09 1.16 13.76
CA ASN A 47 0.65 0.59 15.03
C ASN A 47 1.84 0.28 15.97
N LEU A 48 2.93 -0.27 15.44
CA LEU A 48 4.14 -0.52 16.23
C LEU A 48 4.78 0.79 16.71
N SER A 49 4.80 1.83 15.86
CA SER A 49 5.36 3.14 16.22
C SER A 49 4.56 3.79 17.35
N LEU A 50 3.23 3.63 17.34
CA LEU A 50 2.37 4.05 18.45
C LEU A 50 2.71 3.30 19.74
N ILE A 51 2.91 1.98 19.68
CA ILE A 51 3.30 1.19 20.87
C ILE A 51 4.64 1.67 21.41
N ALA A 52 5.65 1.86 20.55
CA ALA A 52 6.97 2.36 20.93
C ALA A 52 6.87 3.72 21.65
N SER A 53 6.05 4.63 21.12
CA SER A 53 5.76 5.92 21.74
C SER A 53 5.11 5.77 23.12
N MET A 54 4.11 4.89 23.25
CA MET A 54 3.42 4.63 24.52
C MET A 54 4.33 4.02 25.59
N THR A 55 5.39 3.33 25.18
CA THR A 55 6.40 2.73 26.08
C THR A 55 7.65 3.59 26.26
N ASN A 56 7.66 4.83 25.76
CA ASN A 56 8.81 5.74 25.78
C ASN A 56 10.08 5.17 25.13
N ASP A 57 9.95 4.28 24.14
CA ASP A 57 11.06 3.74 23.37
C ASP A 57 11.27 4.57 22.09
N ALA A 58 11.97 5.69 22.26
CA ALA A 58 12.18 6.67 21.18
C ALA A 58 13.04 6.11 20.04
N ASP A 59 14.07 5.31 20.36
CA ASP A 59 14.95 4.73 19.35
C ASP A 59 14.17 3.77 18.43
N TRP A 60 13.35 2.89 19.02
CA TRP A 60 12.49 2.00 18.25
C TRP A 60 11.44 2.77 17.44
N GLN A 61 10.84 3.82 18.02
CA GLN A 61 9.89 4.68 17.32
C GLN A 61 10.52 5.32 16.07
N HIS A 62 11.73 5.87 16.21
CA HIS A 62 12.46 6.49 15.09
C HIS A 62 12.81 5.48 13.99
N GLU A 63 13.23 4.27 14.35
CA GLU A 63 13.48 3.18 13.39
C GLU A 63 12.21 2.87 12.57
N LEU A 64 11.07 2.71 13.24
CA LEU A 64 9.79 2.40 12.61
C LEU A 64 9.32 3.53 11.68
N CYS A 65 9.48 4.79 12.09
CA CYS A 65 9.18 5.95 11.24
C CYS A 65 10.05 5.96 9.98
N SER A 66 11.36 5.72 10.09
CA SER A 66 12.26 5.62 8.93
C SER A 66 11.84 4.50 7.96
N ARG A 67 11.36 3.37 8.48
CA ARG A 67 10.82 2.27 7.65
C ARG A 67 9.53 2.68 6.92
N ILE A 68 8.64 3.42 7.58
CA ILE A 68 7.41 3.95 6.95
C ILE A 68 7.80 4.87 5.78
N GLU A 69 8.71 5.82 6.01
CA GLU A 69 9.16 6.77 4.98
C GLU A 69 9.75 6.06 3.75
N LYS A 70 10.52 4.99 3.94
CA LYS A 70 11.07 4.17 2.84
C LYS A 70 10.01 3.47 2.00
N ILE A 71 8.85 3.15 2.58
CA ILE A 71 7.73 2.51 1.87
C ILE A 71 6.80 3.58 1.26
N GLU A 72 6.70 4.74 1.92
CA GLU A 72 5.86 5.85 1.48
C GLU A 72 6.46 6.61 0.29
N GLY A 73 7.79 6.77 0.25
CA GLY A 73 8.55 7.29 -0.90
C GLY A 73 8.46 6.44 -2.16
#